data_AF-A0A2H9RI14-F1
#
_entry.id   AF-A0A2H9RI14-F1
#
_cell.length_a   1.000
_cell.length_b   1.000
_cell.length_c   1.000
_cell.angle_alpha   90.00
_cell.angle_beta   90.00
_cell.angle_gamma   90.00
#
_symmetry.space_group_name_H-M   'P 1'
#
loop_
_entity.id
_entity.type
_entity.pdbx_description
1 polymer ?
#
loop_
_entity_poly.entity_id
_entity_poly.type
_entity_poly.pdbx_seq_one_letter_code
_entity_poly.pdbx_strand_id
1 'polypeptide(L)'
;MRSKKFIYEINLSSGLGVLGILAVVLMLTLSGCVEQKKDVTLTMANEIRSPVNFLPVFLYAKFNESVKGSVSFYIDDKFIGDANSNGSDVFMKCYENLSAKEYKVNAIFSGNDKFNNASASTRLQIFKHNTVLDVVFEPDERIYFKDSLNVKAQLNVKGEEGECTDKEILLYADDRFFGKNLTNDECIAEFTFKNLTAGELNVRGEYKGNEIYEDASATKNIEVTSKIPLEIFADSKEAEPKDKNVTISADMKDYLGRNISDWTLKLISDGKTIANLTAGHKTLVLDISNRTLGTHHLQVVFDGTEIYESKRKDVFIQIINKYNISGVEVKAEIPLEQIVNKKISVYSDGSNVSEYCAYEFESISDQKKGYHLQIQGGKRDSIFLGKNFGIITVKQDYEMLPCHVFLCINKNINCSIPEVIEAIGKLENLSIAMDKDVSGKPLAVYDEIRGTLGYIQAYLVQNGRQIYIKPYLINGSKCEMYPTRTAYQNLTKETNDCNFSGIFIKNADERFMGVKNGKILLEGDETGLFVEETILKWLIAPEYAYNLRIKNQNKY
;
A
#
# COMPACT_ATOMS: atom_id res chain seq x y z
N MET A 1 -21.51 47.53 100.70
CA MET A 1 -21.33 47.88 102.14
C MET A 1 -20.49 49.16 102.20
N ARG A 2 -20.93 50.21 102.94
CA ARG A 2 -20.17 51.39 103.44
C ARG A 2 -18.99 51.98 102.59
N SER A 3 -19.04 53.28 102.25
CA SER A 3 -18.29 54.39 102.97
C SER A 3 -17.12 54.91 102.10
N LYS A 4 -16.67 56.18 102.06
CA LYS A 4 -17.08 57.58 102.44
C LYS A 4 -16.15 58.49 101.53
N LYS A 5 -16.39 59.76 101.18
CA LYS A 5 -16.37 61.02 102.00
C LYS A 5 -15.11 61.13 102.92
N PHE A 6 -14.41 62.26 103.12
CA PHE A 6 -14.51 63.66 102.63
C PHE A 6 -13.31 64.46 103.22
N ILE A 7 -12.68 65.41 102.47
CA ILE A 7 -11.92 66.62 102.95
C ILE A 7 -10.75 66.42 103.99
N TYR A 8 -9.89 67.37 104.41
CA TYR A 8 -9.80 68.86 104.32
C TYR A 8 -8.35 69.38 104.53
N GLU A 9 -8.02 70.56 103.95
CA GLU A 9 -7.07 71.61 104.45
C GLU A 9 -5.57 71.25 104.66
N ILE A 10 -4.57 72.16 104.72
CA ILE A 10 -4.47 73.53 105.26
C ILE A 10 -3.75 74.51 104.29
N ASN A 11 -3.76 75.82 104.61
CA ASN A 11 -3.49 77.02 103.81
C ASN A 11 -2.28 77.85 104.35
N LEU A 12 -1.87 78.93 103.63
CA LEU A 12 -1.01 80.08 104.04
C LEU A 12 0.51 79.81 104.22
N SER A 13 1.46 80.73 103.96
CA SER A 13 1.52 82.05 103.28
C SER A 13 3.01 82.36 102.92
N SER A 14 3.53 83.51 102.46
CA SER A 14 3.07 84.89 102.12
C SER A 14 4.20 85.65 101.36
N GLY A 15 3.88 86.59 100.47
CA GLY A 15 4.85 87.56 99.88
C GLY A 15 4.17 88.56 98.93
N LEU A 16 4.36 89.88 99.13
CA LEU A 16 3.57 90.97 98.48
C LEU A 16 4.28 91.64 97.29
N GLY A 17 3.52 92.31 96.38
CA GLY A 17 4.15 93.21 95.38
C GLY A 17 3.37 93.90 94.23
N VAL A 18 2.13 94.37 94.42
CA VAL A 18 1.50 95.65 93.90
C VAL A 18 1.64 96.16 92.42
N LEU A 19 0.52 96.67 91.86
CA LEU A 19 0.33 97.50 90.61
C LEU A 19 0.56 96.81 89.24
N GLY A 20 -0.09 97.19 88.12
CA GLY A 20 -1.13 98.21 87.88
C GLY A 20 -1.50 98.30 86.37
N ILE A 21 -2.79 98.40 86.03
CA ILE A 21 -3.37 98.32 84.67
C ILE A 21 -3.13 99.60 83.83
N LEU A 22 -2.89 99.48 82.50
CA LEU A 22 -3.76 100.03 81.42
C LEU A 22 -3.05 100.22 80.05
N ALA A 23 -3.44 99.47 79.02
CA ALA A 23 -3.58 99.93 77.62
C ALA A 23 -4.24 98.83 76.76
N VAL A 24 -5.24 99.20 75.95
CA VAL A 24 -5.96 98.30 75.02
C VAL A 24 -5.94 98.93 73.62
N VAL A 25 -6.04 98.09 72.58
CA VAL A 25 -6.11 98.42 71.13
C VAL A 25 -4.78 98.72 70.42
N LEU A 26 -4.17 97.69 69.80
CA LEU A 26 -4.05 97.62 68.32
C LEU A 26 -3.69 96.21 67.82
N MET A 27 -4.19 95.87 66.63
CA MET A 27 -3.87 94.71 65.77
C MET A 27 -4.33 93.30 66.19
N LEU A 28 -5.42 92.88 65.55
CA LEU A 28 -5.67 91.48 65.18
C LEU A 28 -4.55 90.94 64.29
N THR A 29 -3.90 89.86 64.68
CA THR A 29 -3.64 88.61 63.93
C THR A 29 -2.67 87.72 64.70
N LEU A 30 -2.46 86.47 64.25
CA LEU A 30 -1.59 85.45 64.87
C LEU A 30 -2.13 84.85 66.18
N SER A 31 -3.36 84.34 66.10
CA SER A 31 -3.54 82.93 66.48
C SER A 31 -2.51 82.12 65.69
N GLY A 32 -1.49 81.58 66.37
CA GLY A 32 -0.58 80.63 65.75
C GLY A 32 -1.36 79.36 65.41
N CYS A 33 -1.84 79.25 64.17
CA CYS A 33 -2.35 77.99 63.66
C CYS A 33 -1.20 76.98 63.72
N VAL A 34 -1.30 76.02 64.64
CA VAL A 34 -0.61 74.75 64.47
C VAL A 34 -1.25 74.13 63.24
N GLU A 35 -0.55 74.17 62.10
CA GLU A 35 -1.00 73.59 60.86
C GLU A 35 -1.08 72.07 61.06
N GLN A 36 -2.29 71.56 61.31
CA GLN A 36 -2.50 70.13 61.54
C GLN A 36 -2.27 69.39 60.23
N LYS A 37 -1.27 68.51 60.22
CA LYS A 37 -0.99 67.61 59.11
C LYS A 37 -2.20 66.72 58.84
N LYS A 38 -2.50 66.52 57.56
CA LYS A 38 -3.62 65.72 57.09
C LYS A 38 -3.27 64.23 57.11
N ASP A 39 -4.22 63.40 57.54
CA ASP A 39 -4.08 61.94 57.43
C ASP A 39 -4.28 61.47 55.98
N VAL A 40 -3.40 60.58 55.53
CA VAL A 40 -3.49 59.90 54.23
C VAL A 40 -3.45 58.40 54.43
N THR A 41 -4.10 57.68 53.53
CA THR A 41 -4.08 56.20 53.51
C THR A 41 -3.19 55.75 52.38
N LEU A 42 -2.17 54.94 52.69
CA LEU A 42 -1.39 54.21 51.71
C LEU A 42 -2.02 52.82 51.52
N THR A 43 -2.09 52.35 50.27
CA THR A 43 -2.63 51.05 49.90
C THR A 43 -1.70 50.34 48.95
N MET A 44 -1.78 49.01 48.88
CA MET A 44 -1.06 48.16 47.92
C MET A 44 -2.05 47.13 47.35
N ALA A 45 -1.68 46.47 46.25
CA ALA A 45 -2.43 45.31 45.77
C ALA A 45 -2.47 44.19 46.83
N ASN A 46 -3.50 43.34 46.83
CA ASN A 46 -3.64 42.25 47.82
C ASN A 46 -2.53 41.18 47.74
N GLU A 47 -1.93 41.02 46.56
CA GLU A 47 -0.81 40.14 46.28
C GLU A 47 -0.07 40.66 45.04
N ILE A 48 1.26 40.50 45.01
CA ILE A 48 2.11 40.69 43.84
C ILE A 48 2.68 39.31 43.47
N ARG A 49 2.69 38.94 42.18
CA ARG A 49 3.25 37.68 41.70
C ARG A 49 4.34 37.94 40.67
N SER A 50 5.46 37.23 40.78
CA SER A 50 6.55 37.27 39.80
C SER A 50 7.23 35.90 39.69
N PRO A 51 7.67 35.46 38.50
CA PRO A 51 8.52 34.29 38.42
C PRO A 51 9.92 34.57 39.00
N VAL A 52 10.65 33.51 39.35
CA VAL A 52 12.08 33.56 39.69
C VAL A 52 12.88 34.18 38.53
N ASN A 53 13.93 34.95 38.88
CA ASN A 53 14.83 35.66 37.95
C ASN A 53 14.17 36.70 37.02
N PHE A 54 12.88 37.01 37.19
CA PHE A 54 12.21 38.07 36.43
C PHE A 54 12.52 39.45 37.02
N LEU A 55 13.44 40.20 36.37
CA LEU A 55 13.87 41.53 36.83
C LEU A 55 13.45 42.66 35.86
N PRO A 56 13.08 43.85 36.38
CA PRO A 56 12.83 44.14 37.79
C PRO A 56 11.45 43.64 38.25
N VAL A 57 11.34 43.27 39.53
CA VAL A 57 10.04 43.08 40.18
C VAL A 57 9.44 44.46 40.47
N PHE A 58 8.22 44.69 39.99
CA PHE A 58 7.52 45.97 40.16
C PHE A 58 6.71 45.98 41.45
N LEU A 59 7.06 46.88 42.37
CA LEU A 59 6.30 47.15 43.59
C LEU A 59 5.47 48.43 43.39
N TYR A 60 4.20 48.38 43.79
CA TYR A 60 3.25 49.48 43.61
C TYR A 60 2.53 49.79 44.92
N ALA A 61 2.47 51.07 45.25
CA ALA A 61 1.65 51.58 46.36
C ALA A 61 0.89 52.83 45.89
N LYS A 62 -0.26 53.08 46.51
CA LYS A 62 -1.18 54.17 46.13
C LYS A 62 -1.71 54.91 47.35
N PHE A 63 -1.58 56.23 47.35
CA PHE A 63 -2.26 57.11 48.29
C PHE A 63 -3.73 57.31 47.91
N ASN A 64 -4.59 57.52 48.90
CA ASN A 64 -6.00 57.90 48.68
C ASN A 64 -6.18 59.29 48.02
N GLU A 65 -5.13 60.12 47.99
CA GLU A 65 -5.10 61.42 47.32
C GLU A 65 -3.72 61.77 46.75
N SER A 66 -3.57 62.94 46.13
CA SER A 66 -2.29 63.40 45.58
C SER A 66 -1.34 63.84 46.69
N VAL A 67 -0.22 63.12 46.84
CA VAL A 67 0.82 63.37 47.85
C VAL A 67 2.13 63.62 47.11
N LYS A 68 2.98 64.52 47.61
CA LYS A 68 4.37 64.66 47.15
C LYS A 68 5.32 64.23 48.26
N GLY A 69 5.86 63.03 48.16
CA GLY A 69 6.74 62.45 49.19
C GLY A 69 7.48 61.21 48.70
N SER A 70 8.49 60.81 49.47
CA SER A 70 9.23 59.57 49.27
C SER A 70 8.65 58.45 50.11
N VAL A 71 8.47 57.27 49.53
CA VAL A 71 8.00 56.06 50.21
C VAL A 71 9.10 55.02 50.18
N SER A 72 9.49 54.55 51.36
CA SER A 72 10.50 53.53 51.56
C SER A 72 9.88 52.14 51.42
N PHE A 73 10.46 51.28 50.58
CA PHE A 73 10.02 49.90 50.37
C PHE A 73 10.95 48.90 51.07
N TYR A 74 10.34 47.89 51.68
CA TYR A 74 11.03 46.80 52.38
C TYR A 74 10.48 45.44 51.92
N ILE A 75 11.35 44.43 51.83
CA ILE A 75 10.99 43.03 51.56
C ILE A 75 11.59 42.19 52.70
N ASP A 76 10.77 41.44 53.44
CA ASP A 76 11.16 40.72 54.66
C ASP A 76 12.02 41.60 55.60
N ASP A 77 11.56 42.84 55.80
CA ASP A 77 12.19 43.90 56.59
C ASP A 77 13.59 44.38 56.10
N LYS A 78 14.14 43.80 55.02
CA LYS A 78 15.27 44.38 54.27
C LYS A 78 14.80 45.59 53.47
N PHE A 79 15.44 46.74 53.68
CA PHE A 79 15.21 47.95 52.86
C PHE A 79 15.68 47.72 51.42
N ILE A 80 14.80 48.03 50.46
CA ILE A 80 15.03 47.89 49.01
C ILE A 80 15.34 49.23 48.35
N GLY A 81 14.70 50.30 48.80
CA GLY A 81 14.92 51.64 48.26
C GLY A 81 13.73 52.57 48.49
N ASP A 82 13.88 53.79 48.01
CA ASP A 82 12.89 54.87 48.07
C ASP A 82 12.29 55.17 46.69
N ALA A 83 10.97 55.33 46.61
CA ALA A 83 10.27 55.82 45.43
C ALA A 83 9.45 57.07 45.74
N ASN A 84 9.61 58.10 44.90
CA ASN A 84 8.80 59.32 44.99
C ASN A 84 7.41 59.10 44.37
N SER A 85 6.39 59.67 45.00
CA SER A 85 5.03 59.69 44.46
C SER A 85 4.88 60.59 43.24
N ASN A 86 4.14 60.10 42.24
CA ASN A 86 3.70 60.86 41.07
C ASN A 86 2.18 61.01 41.16
N GLY A 87 1.72 62.13 41.72
CA GLY A 87 0.31 62.28 42.10
C GLY A 87 -0.02 61.39 43.30
N SER A 88 -0.96 60.45 43.14
CA SER A 88 -1.28 59.46 44.18
C SER A 88 -0.50 58.14 44.05
N ASP A 89 0.16 57.91 42.92
CA ASP A 89 0.77 56.62 42.58
C ASP A 89 2.27 56.58 42.91
N VAL A 90 2.75 55.44 43.42
CA VAL A 90 4.15 55.18 43.77
C VAL A 90 4.60 53.87 43.14
N PHE A 91 5.68 53.92 42.36
CA PHE A 91 6.25 52.75 41.66
C PHE A 91 7.72 52.57 42.03
N MET A 92 8.09 51.37 42.46
CA MET A 92 9.46 50.95 42.75
C MET A 92 9.84 49.76 41.86
N LYS A 93 11.07 49.76 41.34
CA LYS A 93 11.67 48.66 40.59
C LYS A 93 12.69 47.95 41.49
N CYS A 94 12.38 46.73 41.92
CA CYS A 94 13.30 45.90 42.68
C CYS A 94 14.17 45.07 41.72
N TYR A 95 15.49 45.13 41.90
CA TYR A 95 16.48 44.40 41.11
C TYR A 95 17.17 43.28 41.91
N GLU A 96 16.57 42.86 43.03
CA GLU A 96 17.08 41.77 43.87
C GLU A 96 16.71 40.40 43.27
N ASN A 97 17.67 39.48 43.26
CA ASN A 97 17.41 38.08 42.92
C ASN A 97 16.67 37.39 44.08
N LEU A 98 15.36 37.23 43.92
CA LEU A 98 14.50 36.57 44.89
C LEU A 98 14.26 35.10 44.48
N SER A 99 14.36 34.18 45.45
CA SER A 99 14.09 32.76 45.26
C SER A 99 12.60 32.43 45.38
N ALA A 100 12.17 31.26 44.91
CA ALA A 100 10.77 30.85 44.94
C ALA A 100 10.23 30.66 46.36
N LYS A 101 9.57 31.68 46.90
CA LYS A 101 8.80 31.66 48.16
C LYS A 101 7.87 32.88 48.26
N GLU A 102 7.07 32.92 49.32
CA GLU A 102 6.37 34.13 49.75
C GLU A 102 7.34 35.08 50.50
N TYR A 103 7.22 36.37 50.21
CA TYR A 103 7.89 37.48 50.90
C TYR A 103 6.85 38.49 51.39
N LYS A 104 7.11 39.14 52.53
CA LYS A 104 6.31 40.26 53.02
C LYS A 104 6.87 41.57 52.47
N VAL A 105 6.06 42.34 51.75
CA VAL A 105 6.44 43.68 51.27
C VAL A 105 5.78 44.73 52.16
N ASN A 106 6.56 45.69 52.67
CA ASN A 106 6.05 46.87 53.37
C ASN A 106 6.39 48.14 52.57
N ALA A 107 5.44 49.05 52.43
CA ALA A 107 5.66 50.40 51.93
C ALA A 107 5.39 51.41 53.07
N ILE A 108 6.35 52.28 53.36
CA ILE A 108 6.30 53.21 54.50
C ILE A 108 6.55 54.64 54.01
N PHE A 109 5.55 55.50 54.22
CA PHE A 109 5.66 56.94 54.09
C PHE A 109 5.84 57.55 55.49
N SER A 110 6.99 58.16 55.76
CA SER A 110 7.31 58.75 57.08
C SER A 110 6.56 60.06 57.40
N GLY A 111 5.70 60.52 56.49
CA GLY A 111 5.09 61.85 56.57
C GLY A 111 5.95 62.94 55.93
N ASN A 112 5.38 64.14 55.80
CA ASN A 112 6.09 65.36 55.41
C ASN A 112 5.47 66.56 56.15
N ASP A 113 5.75 67.80 55.75
CA ASP A 113 5.21 68.99 56.44
C ASP A 113 3.68 69.11 56.38
N LYS A 114 3.03 68.45 55.41
CA LYS A 114 1.58 68.53 55.15
C LYS A 114 0.80 67.29 55.55
N PHE A 115 1.45 66.13 55.57
CA PHE A 115 0.80 64.82 55.72
C PHE A 115 1.45 63.99 56.82
N ASN A 116 0.62 63.27 57.59
CA ASN A 116 1.08 62.29 58.58
C ASN A 116 1.69 61.04 57.91
N ASN A 117 2.33 60.20 58.71
CA ASN A 117 2.90 58.95 58.23
C ASN A 117 1.80 57.95 57.83
N ALA A 118 2.08 57.11 56.85
CA ALA A 118 1.17 56.07 56.38
C ALA A 118 1.98 54.83 55.98
N SER A 119 1.42 53.65 56.19
CA SER A 119 2.05 52.39 55.79
C SER A 119 1.05 51.41 55.20
N ALA A 120 1.54 50.58 54.29
CA ALA A 120 0.80 49.49 53.68
C ALA A 120 1.69 48.24 53.63
N SER A 121 1.07 47.06 53.58
CA SER A 121 1.79 45.81 53.39
C SER A 121 1.04 44.87 52.47
N THR A 122 1.79 44.04 51.76
CA THR A 122 1.27 43.00 50.86
C THR A 122 2.20 41.80 50.85
N ARG A 123 1.78 40.74 50.15
CA ARG A 123 2.61 39.56 49.86
C ARG A 123 3.16 39.64 48.45
N LEU A 124 4.43 39.30 48.30
CA LEU A 124 5.07 39.04 47.03
C LEU A 124 5.33 37.53 46.94
N GLN A 125 4.56 36.85 46.09
CA GLN A 125 4.80 35.44 45.79
C GLN A 125 5.76 35.34 44.61
N ILE A 126 6.97 34.85 44.88
CA ILE A 126 7.90 34.41 43.83
C ILE A 126 7.61 32.94 43.53
N PHE A 127 7.34 32.62 42.28
CA PHE A 127 7.01 31.25 41.83
C PHE A 127 8.02 30.73 40.81
N LYS A 128 8.18 29.41 40.75
CA LYS A 128 9.06 28.76 39.77
C LYS A 128 8.44 28.80 38.38
N HIS A 129 9.27 28.69 37.34
CA HIS A 129 8.78 28.51 35.98
C HIS A 129 8.20 27.11 35.81
N ASN A 130 6.97 27.03 35.31
CA ASN A 130 6.29 25.78 34.99
C ASN A 130 7.06 25.03 33.88
N THR A 131 7.18 23.72 34.02
CA THR A 131 7.79 22.84 33.02
C THR A 131 6.82 21.75 32.56
N VAL A 132 6.98 21.32 31.30
CA VAL A 132 6.18 20.25 30.72
C VAL A 132 7.12 19.21 30.15
N LEU A 133 7.01 17.98 30.63
CA LEU A 133 7.71 16.83 30.06
C LEU A 133 6.76 16.11 29.09
N ASP A 134 7.29 15.60 27.98
CA ASP A 134 6.62 14.62 27.13
C ASP A 134 7.53 13.40 26.92
N VAL A 135 6.95 12.24 26.62
CA VAL A 135 7.65 10.97 26.35
C VAL A 135 7.21 10.46 24.98
N VAL A 136 8.16 10.37 24.06
CA VAL A 136 7.95 9.92 22.68
C VAL A 136 8.70 8.62 22.43
N PHE A 137 8.15 7.78 21.57
CA PHE A 137 8.66 6.47 21.22
C PHE A 137 9.07 6.45 19.75
N GLU A 138 10.18 5.79 19.44
CA GLU A 138 10.64 5.54 18.07
C GLU A 138 11.04 4.06 17.96
N PRO A 139 10.26 3.21 17.26
CA PRO A 139 8.96 3.50 16.62
C PRO A 139 7.82 3.72 17.62
N ASP A 140 6.76 4.43 17.21
CA ASP A 140 5.58 4.74 18.01
C ASP A 140 4.36 3.82 17.76
N GLU A 141 4.22 3.27 16.55
CA GLU A 141 3.08 2.40 16.20
C GLU A 141 3.21 0.95 16.70
N ARG A 142 4.36 0.30 16.42
CA ARG A 142 4.53 -1.15 16.50
C ARG A 142 5.95 -1.53 16.86
N ILE A 143 6.08 -2.41 17.85
CA ILE A 143 7.34 -3.02 18.26
C ILE A 143 7.11 -4.47 18.66
N TYR A 144 8.08 -5.33 18.36
CA TYR A 144 7.98 -6.76 18.66
C TYR A 144 8.98 -7.18 19.73
N PHE A 145 8.73 -8.37 20.29
CA PHE A 145 9.66 -9.05 21.18
C PHE A 145 11.10 -9.05 20.63
N LYS A 146 12.08 -8.69 21.47
CA LYS A 146 13.50 -8.51 21.16
C LYS A 146 13.91 -7.35 20.24
N ASP A 147 13.00 -6.53 19.72
CA ASP A 147 13.41 -5.27 19.10
C ASP A 147 14.03 -4.30 20.13
N SER A 148 14.56 -3.19 19.62
CA SER A 148 15.03 -2.07 20.44
C SER A 148 14.06 -0.89 20.30
N LEU A 149 13.76 -0.23 21.42
CA LEU A 149 12.90 0.95 21.47
C LEU A 149 13.74 2.16 21.85
N ASN A 150 13.74 3.18 21.02
CA ASN A 150 14.24 4.49 21.43
C ASN A 150 13.11 5.25 22.10
N VAL A 151 13.44 5.91 23.21
CA VAL A 151 12.53 6.75 23.99
C VAL A 151 13.17 8.12 24.14
N LYS A 152 12.43 9.15 23.74
CA LYS A 152 12.83 10.56 23.84
C LYS A 152 11.97 11.22 24.90
N ALA A 153 12.60 11.73 25.95
CA ALA A 153 11.93 12.56 26.94
C ALA A 153 12.22 14.04 26.62
N GLN A 154 11.20 14.78 26.18
CA GLN A 154 11.34 16.18 25.75
C GLN A 154 10.88 17.12 26.87
N LEU A 155 11.79 17.96 27.37
CA LEU A 155 11.53 18.90 28.46
C LEU A 155 11.28 20.31 27.93
N ASN A 156 10.01 20.73 27.90
CA ASN A 156 9.64 22.09 27.53
C ASN A 156 9.66 22.99 28.77
N VAL A 157 10.63 23.91 28.82
CA VAL A 157 10.70 25.01 29.80
C VAL A 157 10.32 26.34 29.14
N LYS A 158 9.91 27.34 29.92
CA LYS A 158 9.61 28.68 29.41
C LYS A 158 10.59 29.71 29.97
N GLY A 159 11.44 30.24 29.10
CA GLY A 159 12.36 31.35 29.35
C GLY A 159 13.33 31.55 28.18
N GLU A 160 14.58 31.93 28.43
CA GLU A 160 15.60 32.23 27.40
C GLU A 160 16.16 30.96 26.72
N GLU A 161 16.75 31.11 25.52
CA GLU A 161 17.35 30.00 24.77
C GLU A 161 18.51 29.33 25.56
N GLY A 162 18.52 28.00 25.61
CA GLY A 162 19.51 27.20 26.35
C GLY A 162 19.12 26.82 27.79
N GLU A 163 17.99 27.31 28.30
CA GLU A 163 17.53 26.99 29.67
C GLU A 163 17.26 25.49 29.92
N CYS A 164 16.97 24.72 28.87
CA CYS A 164 16.61 23.30 28.97
C CYS A 164 17.79 22.32 28.85
N THR A 165 18.99 22.73 28.44
CA THR A 165 20.16 21.84 28.28
C THR A 165 20.67 21.35 29.65
N ASP A 166 21.31 20.17 29.70
CA ASP A 166 21.94 19.57 30.88
C ASP A 166 20.98 19.37 32.08
N LYS A 167 19.68 19.17 31.82
CA LYS A 167 18.68 18.83 32.84
C LYS A 167 18.55 17.32 32.95
N GLU A 168 18.66 16.81 34.17
CA GLU A 168 18.58 15.37 34.44
C GLU A 168 17.13 14.88 34.38
N ILE A 169 16.88 13.97 33.44
CA ILE A 169 15.64 13.20 33.34
C ILE A 169 15.88 11.79 33.88
N LEU A 170 15.01 11.35 34.79
CA LEU A 170 14.93 9.97 35.27
C LEU A 170 13.91 9.22 34.43
N LEU A 171 14.24 7.99 34.02
CA LEU A 171 13.31 7.11 33.30
C LEU A 171 13.00 5.86 34.12
N TYR A 172 11.72 5.51 34.15
CA TYR A 172 11.19 4.31 34.79
C TYR A 172 10.45 3.46 33.74
N ALA A 173 10.57 2.14 33.86
CA ALA A 173 9.81 1.16 33.10
C ALA A 173 9.10 0.21 34.06
N ASP A 174 7.77 0.08 33.93
CA ASP A 174 6.90 -0.70 34.82
C ASP A 174 7.19 -0.41 36.31
N ASP A 175 7.19 0.88 36.65
CA ASP A 175 7.55 1.48 37.96
C ASP A 175 8.99 1.22 38.46
N ARG A 176 9.84 0.49 37.71
CA ARG A 176 11.24 0.26 38.06
C ARG A 176 12.14 1.30 37.43
N PHE A 177 13.10 1.83 38.19
CA PHE A 177 14.10 2.76 37.67
C PHE A 177 14.93 2.07 36.57
N PHE A 178 14.89 2.61 35.36
CA PHE A 178 15.66 2.12 34.21
C PHE A 178 17.01 2.81 34.12
N GLY A 179 17.03 4.14 34.25
CA GLY A 179 18.24 4.93 34.11
C GLY A 179 17.96 6.42 34.16
N LYS A 180 19.00 7.22 33.92
CA LYS A 180 18.92 8.69 33.83
C LYS A 180 19.80 9.20 32.72
N ASN A 181 19.42 10.31 32.10
CA ASN A 181 20.20 10.98 31.07
C ASN A 181 19.98 12.50 31.15
N LEU A 182 20.88 13.26 30.54
CA LEU A 182 20.78 14.71 30.42
C LEU A 182 20.06 15.09 29.12
N THR A 183 19.34 16.21 29.15
CA THR A 183 18.80 16.85 27.95
C THR A 183 19.90 17.52 27.11
N ASN A 184 19.81 17.36 25.79
CA ASN A 184 20.63 18.07 24.80
C ASN A 184 20.12 19.52 24.55
N ASP A 185 20.74 20.21 23.59
CA ASP A 185 20.35 21.57 23.16
C ASP A 185 18.95 21.67 22.51
N GLU A 186 18.35 20.53 22.12
CA GLU A 186 16.97 20.43 21.64
C GLU A 186 15.98 20.10 22.76
N CYS A 187 16.43 20.15 24.03
CA CYS A 187 15.70 19.79 25.23
C CYS A 187 15.31 18.30 25.35
N ILE A 188 16.01 17.40 24.66
CA ILE A 188 15.68 15.96 24.59
C ILE A 188 16.71 15.13 25.35
N ALA A 189 16.24 14.26 26.25
CA ALA A 189 17.01 13.19 26.86
C ALA A 189 16.64 11.85 26.19
N GLU A 190 17.62 11.17 25.59
CA GLU A 190 17.41 9.92 24.84
C GLU A 190 17.73 8.66 25.66
N PHE A 191 16.96 7.60 25.45
CA PHE A 191 17.13 6.29 26.08
C PHE A 191 16.86 5.18 25.07
N THR A 192 17.53 4.02 25.20
CA THR A 192 17.28 2.86 24.34
C THR A 192 17.04 1.61 25.17
N PHE A 193 15.82 1.06 25.10
CA PHE A 193 15.53 -0.29 25.60
C PHE A 193 15.99 -1.33 24.57
N LYS A 194 16.45 -2.48 25.05
CA LYS A 194 16.86 -3.64 24.23
C LYS A 194 16.29 -4.91 24.84
N ASN A 195 16.03 -5.92 24.01
CA ASN A 195 15.50 -7.23 24.44
C ASN A 195 14.15 -7.10 25.18
N LEU A 196 13.23 -6.29 24.64
CA LEU A 196 11.90 -6.11 25.23
C LEU A 196 11.14 -7.43 25.39
N THR A 197 10.43 -7.55 26.51
CA THR A 197 9.45 -8.62 26.80
C THR A 197 8.09 -8.29 26.22
N ALA A 198 7.34 -9.31 25.81
CA ALA A 198 5.99 -9.15 25.27
C ALA A 198 5.00 -8.66 26.35
N GLY A 199 4.04 -7.82 25.95
CA GLY A 199 3.04 -7.20 26.83
C GLY A 199 3.02 -5.68 26.71
N GLU A 200 2.20 -5.02 27.52
CA GLU A 200 2.20 -3.56 27.65
C GLU A 200 3.42 -3.12 28.47
N LEU A 201 4.23 -2.22 27.91
CA LEU A 201 5.36 -1.56 28.59
C LEU A 201 4.93 -0.16 29.00
N ASN A 202 4.91 0.12 30.31
CA ASN A 202 4.67 1.45 30.85
C ASN A 202 5.99 2.20 31.02
N VAL A 203 6.16 3.35 30.37
CA VAL A 203 7.36 4.18 30.49
C VAL A 203 7.00 5.53 31.10
N ARG A 204 7.63 5.87 32.23
CA ARG A 204 7.49 7.17 32.91
C ARG A 204 8.81 7.93 32.89
N GLY A 205 8.79 9.14 32.33
CA GLY A 205 9.84 10.15 32.49
C GLY A 205 9.55 11.07 33.68
N GLU A 206 10.59 11.50 34.37
CA GLU A 206 10.50 12.42 35.52
C GLU A 206 11.66 13.41 35.52
N TYR A 207 11.32 14.70 35.56
CA TYR A 207 12.22 15.82 35.85
C TYR A 207 11.91 16.32 37.26
N LYS A 208 12.90 16.32 38.15
CA LYS A 208 12.72 16.69 39.59
C LYS A 208 12.61 18.20 39.86
N GLY A 209 12.62 19.05 38.82
CA GLY A 209 12.70 20.50 38.99
C GLY A 209 14.05 20.95 39.57
N ASN A 210 14.16 22.25 39.86
CA ASN A 210 15.26 22.82 40.63
C ASN A 210 14.78 24.08 41.37
N GLU A 211 15.66 25.02 41.74
CA GLU A 211 15.25 26.27 42.42
C GLU A 211 14.46 27.23 41.52
N ILE A 212 14.63 27.11 40.19
CA ILE A 212 14.05 27.97 39.16
C ILE A 212 12.81 27.33 38.53
N TYR A 213 12.83 26.01 38.33
CA TYR A 213 11.80 25.25 37.59
C TYR A 213 11.01 24.28 38.47
N GLU A 214 9.72 24.16 38.19
CA GLU A 214 8.86 23.12 38.77
C GLU A 214 9.25 21.72 38.26
N ASP A 215 8.89 20.69 39.02
CA ASP A 215 9.00 19.30 38.62
C ASP A 215 7.94 18.94 37.58
N ALA A 216 8.27 17.98 36.71
CA ALA A 216 7.37 17.50 35.67
C ALA A 216 7.53 15.99 35.48
N SER A 217 6.43 15.31 35.16
CA SER A 217 6.46 13.89 34.79
C SER A 217 5.49 13.62 33.65
N ALA A 218 5.81 12.61 32.86
CA ALA A 218 4.99 12.14 31.75
C ALA A 218 5.06 10.61 31.69
N THR A 219 3.96 9.98 31.32
CA THR A 219 3.83 8.52 31.25
C THR A 219 3.19 8.13 29.93
N LYS A 220 3.76 7.14 29.25
CA LYS A 220 3.25 6.61 27.97
C LYS A 220 3.41 5.09 27.93
N ASN A 221 2.47 4.42 27.29
CA ASN A 221 2.43 2.96 27.17
C ASN A 221 2.63 2.55 25.70
N ILE A 222 3.29 1.42 25.47
CA ILE A 222 3.41 0.78 24.16
C ILE A 222 3.21 -0.73 24.28
N GLU A 223 2.47 -1.32 23.34
CA GLU A 223 2.28 -2.77 23.29
C GLU A 223 3.44 -3.44 22.55
N VAL A 224 4.20 -4.27 23.25
CA VAL A 224 5.24 -5.11 22.68
C VAL A 224 4.62 -6.42 22.23
N THR A 225 4.49 -6.58 20.91
CA THR A 225 3.82 -7.76 20.32
C THR A 225 4.69 -9.02 20.47
N SER A 226 4.07 -10.13 20.88
CA SER A 226 4.79 -11.33 21.34
C SER A 226 5.57 -12.09 20.27
N LYS A 227 5.16 -11.99 18.99
CA LYS A 227 5.81 -12.68 17.88
C LYS A 227 6.04 -11.76 16.69
N ILE A 228 7.20 -11.93 16.07
CA ILE A 228 7.63 -11.17 14.89
C ILE A 228 6.97 -11.79 13.64
N PRO A 229 6.24 -11.01 12.83
CA PRO A 229 5.68 -11.46 11.57
C PRO A 229 6.77 -11.61 10.50
N LEU A 230 6.51 -12.49 9.52
CA LEU A 230 7.48 -12.87 8.50
C LEU A 230 6.87 -13.19 7.14
N GLU A 231 7.75 -13.29 6.14
CA GLU A 231 7.44 -13.64 4.77
C GLU A 231 8.27 -14.86 4.30
N ILE A 232 7.61 -15.77 3.59
CA ILE A 232 8.22 -16.94 2.94
C ILE A 232 8.32 -16.65 1.44
N PHE A 233 9.53 -16.69 0.91
CA PHE A 233 9.85 -16.48 -0.50
C PHE A 233 10.05 -17.85 -1.16
N ALA A 234 9.10 -18.27 -2.00
CA ALA A 234 9.18 -19.51 -2.76
C ALA A 234 8.39 -19.38 -4.08
N ASP A 235 8.99 -19.85 -5.17
CA ASP A 235 8.46 -19.69 -6.53
C ASP A 235 7.84 -20.98 -7.06
N SER A 236 6.74 -20.84 -7.79
CA SER A 236 6.18 -21.91 -8.62
C SER A 236 7.09 -22.20 -9.82
N LYS A 237 7.07 -23.45 -10.31
CA LYS A 237 7.95 -23.92 -11.40
C LYS A 237 7.17 -24.62 -12.51
N GLU A 238 7.64 -24.48 -13.74
CA GLU A 238 7.20 -25.25 -14.91
C GLU A 238 8.31 -26.26 -15.26
N ALA A 239 7.96 -27.50 -15.56
CA ALA A 239 8.88 -28.57 -15.93
C ALA A 239 8.27 -29.49 -16.99
N GLU A 240 9.11 -30.17 -17.77
CA GLU A 240 8.70 -31.23 -18.70
C GLU A 240 9.03 -32.62 -18.12
N PRO A 241 8.28 -33.69 -18.43
CA PRO A 241 8.57 -35.05 -17.94
C PRO A 241 9.99 -35.54 -18.22
N LYS A 242 10.64 -35.02 -19.27
CA LYS A 242 12.02 -35.35 -19.65
C LYS A 242 13.07 -34.82 -18.66
N ASP A 243 12.74 -33.79 -17.89
CA ASP A 243 13.66 -33.11 -16.97
C ASP A 243 13.96 -33.98 -15.73
N LYS A 244 13.06 -34.93 -15.42
CA LYS A 244 13.04 -35.88 -14.28
C LYS A 244 13.01 -35.26 -12.90
N ASN A 245 13.64 -34.11 -12.70
CA ASN A 245 13.78 -33.42 -11.43
C ASN A 245 13.39 -31.94 -11.56
N VAL A 246 12.87 -31.35 -10.49
CA VAL A 246 12.65 -29.90 -10.37
C VAL A 246 13.19 -29.38 -9.05
N THR A 247 13.90 -28.25 -9.08
CA THR A 247 14.47 -27.63 -7.88
C THR A 247 13.48 -26.63 -7.28
N ILE A 248 13.02 -26.90 -6.06
CA ILE A 248 12.23 -25.98 -5.25
C ILE A 248 13.17 -25.26 -4.29
N SER A 249 13.12 -23.93 -4.32
CA SER A 249 13.84 -23.05 -3.41
C SER A 249 12.85 -22.32 -2.50
N ALA A 250 13.15 -22.27 -1.20
CA ALA A 250 12.42 -21.42 -0.26
C ALA A 250 13.40 -20.67 0.65
N ASP A 251 13.08 -19.41 0.94
CA ASP A 251 13.78 -18.58 1.91
C ASP A 251 12.78 -17.86 2.81
N MET A 252 13.25 -17.29 3.92
CA MET A 252 12.40 -16.63 4.91
C MET A 252 13.09 -15.41 5.51
N LYS A 253 12.34 -14.31 5.61
CA LYS A 253 12.78 -13.05 6.22
C LYS A 253 11.73 -12.51 7.16
N ASP A 254 12.15 -11.74 8.14
CA ASP A 254 11.23 -11.00 9.01
C ASP A 254 10.61 -9.79 8.30
N TYR A 255 9.70 -9.10 8.99
CA TYR A 255 9.02 -7.90 8.48
C TYR A 255 9.92 -6.71 8.12
N LEU A 256 11.20 -6.70 8.55
CA LEU A 256 12.20 -5.70 8.16
C LEU A 256 13.10 -6.20 7.01
N GLY A 257 12.81 -7.36 6.44
CA GLY A 257 13.61 -7.98 5.38
C GLY A 257 14.95 -8.55 5.86
N ARG A 258 15.15 -8.71 7.18
CA ARG A 258 16.36 -9.29 7.77
C ARG A 258 16.35 -10.81 7.59
N ASN A 259 17.53 -11.39 7.37
CA ASN A 259 17.68 -12.84 7.27
C ASN A 259 17.51 -13.48 8.65
N ILE A 260 16.70 -14.54 8.72
CA ILE A 260 16.56 -15.36 9.93
C ILE A 260 17.63 -16.45 9.89
N SER A 261 18.44 -16.58 10.94
CA SER A 261 19.63 -17.46 10.97
C SER A 261 19.31 -18.93 11.28
N ASP A 262 18.23 -19.20 12.00
CA ASP A 262 17.78 -20.55 12.35
C ASP A 262 16.29 -20.68 12.06
N TRP A 263 15.96 -21.52 11.08
CA TRP A 263 14.60 -21.84 10.69
C TRP A 263 14.54 -23.20 9.99
N THR A 264 13.36 -23.82 10.06
CA THR A 264 13.02 -25.04 9.30
C THR A 264 11.68 -24.84 8.60
N LEU A 265 11.68 -24.91 7.27
CA LEU A 265 10.47 -24.87 6.45
C LEU A 265 10.09 -26.29 6.02
N LYS A 266 8.89 -26.73 6.36
CA LYS A 266 8.31 -28.00 5.90
C LYS A 266 7.78 -27.81 4.48
N LEU A 267 8.21 -28.65 3.54
CA LEU A 267 7.59 -28.78 2.23
C LEU A 267 6.57 -29.92 2.29
N ILE A 268 5.31 -29.61 2.01
CA ILE A 268 4.17 -30.53 2.12
C ILE A 268 3.57 -30.76 0.72
N SER A 269 3.35 -32.03 0.37
CA SER A 269 2.64 -32.50 -0.82
C SER A 269 1.53 -33.42 -0.35
N ASP A 270 0.31 -33.26 -0.86
CA ASP A 270 -0.81 -34.17 -0.58
C ASP A 270 -1.07 -34.39 0.93
N GLY A 271 -0.87 -33.33 1.73
CA GLY A 271 -1.01 -33.35 3.20
C GLY A 271 0.16 -33.99 3.97
N LYS A 272 1.19 -34.50 3.30
CA LYS A 272 2.37 -35.13 3.92
C LYS A 272 3.63 -34.28 3.72
N THR A 273 4.42 -34.10 4.78
CA THR A 273 5.76 -33.51 4.67
C THR A 273 6.66 -34.42 3.83
N ILE A 274 7.20 -33.87 2.73
CA ILE A 274 8.11 -34.57 1.81
C ILE A 274 9.58 -34.16 2.02
N ALA A 275 9.83 -32.98 2.57
CA ALA A 275 11.17 -32.51 2.93
C ALA A 275 11.12 -31.39 3.98
N ASN A 276 12.27 -31.12 4.59
CA ASN A 276 12.52 -29.93 5.40
C ASN A 276 13.66 -29.12 4.76
N LEU A 277 13.45 -27.82 4.56
CA LEU A 277 14.46 -26.86 4.14
C LEU A 277 14.95 -26.08 5.36
N THR A 278 16.21 -25.64 5.36
CA THR A 278 16.81 -24.87 6.47
C THR A 278 17.60 -23.68 5.96
N ALA A 279 17.97 -22.76 6.86
CA ALA A 279 18.78 -21.58 6.52
C ALA A 279 20.08 -21.93 5.76
N GLY A 280 20.71 -23.07 6.06
CA GLY A 280 21.89 -23.58 5.35
C GLY A 280 21.60 -24.44 4.11
N HIS A 281 20.38 -24.98 3.98
CA HIS A 281 19.94 -25.84 2.87
C HIS A 281 18.57 -25.39 2.37
N LYS A 282 18.57 -24.31 1.57
CA LYS A 282 17.36 -23.60 1.10
C LYS A 282 16.66 -24.26 -0.10
N THR A 283 17.19 -25.37 -0.61
CA THR A 283 16.72 -26.02 -1.84
C THR A 283 16.45 -27.52 -1.65
N LEU A 284 15.43 -28.00 -2.36
CA LEU A 284 15.13 -29.43 -2.55
C LEU A 284 15.13 -29.72 -4.05
N VAL A 285 15.81 -30.79 -4.45
CA VAL A 285 15.62 -31.41 -5.77
C VAL A 285 14.51 -32.45 -5.63
N LEU A 286 13.36 -32.20 -6.24
CA LEU A 286 12.20 -33.10 -6.22
C LEU A 286 12.21 -33.97 -7.47
N ASP A 287 12.19 -35.29 -7.30
CA ASP A 287 11.96 -36.25 -8.40
C ASP A 287 10.49 -36.17 -8.85
N ILE A 288 10.30 -35.91 -10.15
CA ILE A 288 9.02 -35.83 -10.83
C ILE A 288 8.83 -36.96 -11.86
N SER A 289 9.77 -37.90 -11.97
CA SER A 289 9.76 -38.99 -12.97
C SER A 289 8.50 -39.87 -12.93
N ASN A 290 7.90 -40.02 -11.74
CA ASN A 290 6.66 -40.80 -11.51
C ASN A 290 5.42 -39.92 -11.28
N ARG A 291 5.52 -38.59 -11.47
CA ARG A 291 4.38 -37.67 -11.33
C ARG A 291 3.63 -37.57 -12.68
N THR A 292 2.30 -37.47 -12.62
CA THR A 292 1.48 -37.26 -13.82
C THR A 292 1.65 -35.84 -14.35
N LEU A 293 1.28 -35.61 -15.62
CA LEU A 293 1.08 -34.25 -16.12
C LEU A 293 0.03 -33.49 -15.28
N GLY A 294 0.13 -32.16 -15.25
CA GLY A 294 -0.78 -31.26 -14.54
C GLY A 294 -0.08 -30.31 -13.54
N THR A 295 -0.88 -29.42 -12.97
CA THR A 295 -0.51 -28.61 -11.80
C THR A 295 -0.54 -29.47 -10.52
N HIS A 296 0.61 -29.60 -9.86
CA HIS A 296 0.77 -30.21 -8.53
C HIS A 296 0.90 -29.10 -7.49
N HIS A 297 0.14 -29.20 -6.40
CA HIS A 297 0.14 -28.23 -5.31
C HIS A 297 1.11 -28.64 -4.19
N LEU A 298 1.95 -27.71 -3.78
CA LEU A 298 2.85 -27.82 -2.64
C LEU A 298 2.60 -26.68 -1.66
N GLN A 299 2.86 -26.95 -0.38
CA GLN A 299 2.84 -25.92 0.67
C GLN A 299 4.19 -25.84 1.35
N VAL A 300 4.73 -24.62 1.44
CA VAL A 300 5.88 -24.29 2.27
C VAL A 300 5.35 -23.75 3.58
N VAL A 301 5.61 -24.45 4.68
CA VAL A 301 5.04 -24.14 6.01
C VAL A 301 6.15 -23.92 7.02
N PHE A 302 6.06 -22.82 7.74
CA PHE A 302 6.79 -22.55 8.98
C PHE A 302 5.81 -22.66 10.15
N ASP A 303 6.08 -23.55 11.11
CA ASP A 303 5.17 -23.75 12.26
C ASP A 303 5.23 -22.59 13.28
N GLY A 304 6.15 -21.64 13.10
CA GLY A 304 6.46 -20.59 14.08
C GLY A 304 7.46 -21.06 15.15
N THR A 305 7.88 -20.11 15.98
CA THR A 305 8.69 -20.37 17.20
C THR A 305 8.11 -19.58 18.37
N GLU A 306 8.82 -19.50 19.49
CA GLU A 306 8.53 -18.51 20.54
C GLU A 306 8.68 -17.06 20.06
N ILE A 307 9.58 -16.83 19.09
CA ILE A 307 9.95 -15.49 18.59
C ILE A 307 9.15 -15.11 17.35
N TYR A 308 8.84 -16.07 16.48
CA TYR A 308 8.31 -15.83 15.14
C TYR A 308 6.93 -16.46 14.95
N GLU A 309 6.06 -15.76 14.21
CA GLU A 309 4.73 -16.27 13.83
C GLU A 309 4.81 -17.50 12.91
N SER A 310 3.75 -18.31 12.89
CA SER A 310 3.60 -19.35 11.87
C SER A 310 3.19 -18.75 10.52
N LYS A 311 3.67 -19.34 9.43
CA LYS A 311 3.37 -18.85 8.07
C LYS A 311 3.26 -20.01 7.10
N ARG A 312 2.43 -19.84 6.07
CA ARG A 312 2.34 -20.75 4.93
C ARG A 312 2.44 -19.99 3.61
N LYS A 313 3.01 -20.62 2.60
CA LYS A 313 3.03 -20.16 1.21
C LYS A 313 2.68 -21.34 0.31
N ASP A 314 1.69 -21.15 -0.56
CA ASP A 314 1.36 -22.10 -1.60
C ASP A 314 2.29 -21.93 -2.81
N VAL A 315 2.74 -23.05 -3.36
CA VAL A 315 3.67 -23.16 -4.49
C VAL A 315 3.14 -24.23 -5.44
N PHE A 316 3.29 -24.03 -6.75
CA PHE A 316 2.80 -24.96 -7.76
C PHE A 316 3.93 -25.49 -8.64
N ILE A 317 3.84 -26.77 -9.02
CA ILE A 317 4.69 -27.37 -10.04
C ILE A 317 3.80 -27.77 -11.20
N GLN A 318 3.99 -27.12 -12.34
CA GLN A 318 3.30 -27.46 -13.59
C GLN A 318 4.16 -28.43 -14.39
N ILE A 319 3.75 -29.70 -14.44
CA ILE A 319 4.40 -30.71 -15.27
C ILE A 319 3.62 -30.77 -16.58
N ILE A 320 4.23 -30.28 -17.66
CA ILE A 320 3.59 -30.13 -18.97
C ILE A 320 4.42 -30.76 -20.09
N ASN A 321 3.75 -31.22 -21.14
CA ASN A 321 4.41 -31.45 -22.42
C ASN A 321 4.41 -30.16 -23.24
N LYS A 322 5.48 -29.95 -24.03
CA LYS A 322 5.60 -28.85 -25.00
C LYS A 322 5.74 -29.43 -26.39
N TYR A 323 4.93 -28.95 -27.31
CA TYR A 323 4.95 -29.31 -28.73
C TYR A 323 5.05 -28.05 -29.58
N ASN A 324 5.62 -28.19 -30.77
CA ASN A 324 5.44 -27.23 -31.85
C ASN A 324 4.68 -27.97 -32.97
N ILE A 325 3.43 -27.56 -33.22
CA ILE A 325 2.57 -28.19 -34.22
C ILE A 325 2.21 -27.11 -35.24
N SER A 326 2.63 -27.29 -36.50
CA SER A 326 2.43 -26.32 -37.58
C SER A 326 2.89 -24.88 -37.23
N GLY A 327 3.92 -24.71 -36.40
CA GLY A 327 4.45 -23.41 -35.98
C GLY A 327 3.90 -22.87 -34.66
N VAL A 328 2.86 -23.50 -34.09
CA VAL A 328 2.19 -23.05 -32.86
C VAL A 328 2.79 -23.74 -31.62
N GLU A 329 3.11 -22.96 -30.58
CA GLU A 329 3.48 -23.49 -29.26
C GLU A 329 2.25 -24.11 -28.60
N VAL A 330 2.28 -25.42 -28.37
CA VAL A 330 1.23 -26.15 -27.63
C VAL A 330 1.81 -26.63 -26.30
N LYS A 331 1.29 -26.11 -25.20
CA LYS A 331 1.57 -26.54 -23.83
C LYS A 331 0.42 -27.42 -23.33
N ALA A 332 0.70 -28.59 -22.79
CA ALA A 332 -0.34 -29.51 -22.33
C ALA A 332 -0.06 -30.11 -20.95
N GLU A 333 -0.98 -29.88 -20.02
CA GLU A 333 -1.09 -30.55 -18.71
C GLU A 333 -1.75 -31.94 -18.81
N ILE A 334 -2.12 -32.37 -20.01
CA ILE A 334 -2.69 -33.68 -20.31
C ILE A 334 -2.06 -34.25 -21.59
N PRO A 335 -2.05 -35.58 -21.76
CA PRO A 335 -1.71 -36.18 -23.05
C PRO A 335 -2.68 -35.71 -24.15
N LEU A 336 -2.17 -35.43 -25.36
CA LEU A 336 -2.98 -34.90 -26.47
C LEU A 336 -4.09 -35.87 -26.90
N GLU A 337 -3.88 -37.17 -26.69
CA GLU A 337 -4.85 -38.24 -26.91
C GLU A 337 -6.13 -38.02 -26.08
N GLN A 338 -6.05 -37.33 -24.94
CA GLN A 338 -7.22 -36.96 -24.15
C GLN A 338 -8.03 -35.80 -24.76
N ILE A 339 -7.54 -35.11 -25.80
CA ILE A 339 -8.30 -34.09 -26.55
C ILE A 339 -8.92 -34.67 -27.82
N VAL A 340 -8.41 -35.80 -28.33
CA VAL A 340 -8.92 -36.46 -29.53
C VAL A 340 -10.41 -36.82 -29.37
N ASN A 341 -11.20 -36.40 -30.35
CA ASN A 341 -12.65 -36.50 -30.47
C ASN A 341 -13.47 -35.96 -29.28
N LYS A 342 -12.87 -35.20 -28.34
CA LYS A 342 -13.65 -34.50 -27.31
C LYS A 342 -14.57 -33.47 -27.95
N LYS A 343 -15.81 -33.44 -27.48
CA LYS A 343 -16.72 -32.30 -27.67
C LYS A 343 -16.19 -31.08 -26.92
N ILE A 344 -16.40 -29.88 -27.48
CA ILE A 344 -15.89 -28.61 -26.93
C ILE A 344 -17.03 -27.62 -26.69
N SER A 345 -16.93 -26.84 -25.60
CA SER A 345 -17.76 -25.66 -25.33
C SER A 345 -16.86 -24.45 -25.53
N VAL A 346 -17.23 -23.55 -26.44
CA VAL A 346 -16.32 -22.53 -26.99
C VAL A 346 -16.75 -21.14 -26.53
N TYR A 347 -15.78 -20.36 -26.03
CA TYR A 347 -15.98 -19.03 -25.46
C TYR A 347 -14.92 -18.06 -26.01
N SER A 348 -15.34 -16.98 -26.64
CA SER A 348 -14.47 -15.91 -27.15
C SER A 348 -14.27 -14.78 -26.13
N ASP A 349 -13.25 -13.95 -26.33
CA ASP A 349 -13.08 -12.66 -25.61
C ASP A 349 -13.78 -11.49 -26.31
N GLY A 350 -14.46 -11.74 -27.43
CA GLY A 350 -15.16 -10.75 -28.25
C GLY A 350 -14.26 -10.00 -29.24
N SER A 351 -12.95 -10.29 -29.30
CA SER A 351 -12.08 -9.75 -30.36
C SER A 351 -12.36 -10.44 -31.70
N ASN A 352 -12.25 -9.71 -32.81
CA ASN A 352 -12.53 -10.24 -34.16
C ASN A 352 -11.84 -11.58 -34.44
N VAL A 353 -10.56 -11.72 -34.10
CA VAL A 353 -9.80 -12.98 -34.33
C VAL A 353 -10.31 -14.13 -33.45
N SER A 354 -10.77 -13.85 -32.22
CA SER A 354 -11.37 -14.87 -31.35
C SER A 354 -12.75 -15.31 -31.85
N GLU A 355 -13.54 -14.39 -32.39
CA GLU A 355 -14.86 -14.66 -32.96
C GLU A 355 -14.76 -15.55 -34.20
N TYR A 356 -13.90 -15.21 -35.17
CA TYR A 356 -13.73 -16.03 -36.38
C TYR A 356 -13.31 -17.47 -36.03
N CYS A 357 -12.37 -17.62 -35.10
CA CYS A 357 -11.93 -18.90 -34.54
C CYS A 357 -13.09 -19.67 -33.85
N ALA A 358 -13.94 -18.97 -33.09
CA ALA A 358 -15.12 -19.57 -32.45
C ALA A 358 -16.15 -20.05 -33.50
N TYR A 359 -16.37 -19.28 -34.57
CA TYR A 359 -17.26 -19.66 -35.68
C TYR A 359 -16.76 -20.87 -36.47
N GLU A 360 -15.45 -21.04 -36.64
CA GLU A 360 -14.88 -22.26 -37.22
C GLU A 360 -15.29 -23.51 -36.42
N PHE A 361 -15.25 -23.40 -35.08
CA PHE A 361 -15.50 -24.50 -34.16
C PHE A 361 -16.97 -24.85 -33.96
N GLU A 362 -17.93 -24.00 -34.37
CA GLU A 362 -19.38 -24.27 -34.25
C GLU A 362 -19.73 -25.66 -34.80
N SER A 363 -19.11 -26.04 -35.93
CA SER A 363 -19.26 -27.30 -36.65
C SER A 363 -18.99 -28.57 -35.83
N ILE A 364 -18.20 -28.48 -34.76
CA ILE A 364 -17.81 -29.58 -33.87
C ILE A 364 -18.13 -29.33 -32.38
N SER A 365 -18.73 -28.18 -32.07
CA SER A 365 -19.02 -27.76 -30.69
C SER A 365 -20.25 -28.47 -30.08
N ASP A 366 -20.25 -28.61 -28.75
CA ASP A 366 -21.43 -28.96 -27.95
C ASP A 366 -21.40 -28.11 -26.67
N GLN A 367 -22.02 -26.93 -26.78
CA GLN A 367 -21.96 -25.89 -25.76
C GLN A 367 -22.47 -26.33 -24.37
N LYS A 368 -23.23 -27.43 -24.25
CA LYS A 368 -23.86 -27.84 -22.99
C LYS A 368 -22.98 -28.70 -22.08
N LYS A 369 -22.02 -29.46 -22.63
CA LYS A 369 -21.20 -30.43 -21.88
C LYS A 369 -19.79 -30.65 -22.44
N GLY A 370 -19.28 -29.72 -23.26
CA GLY A 370 -17.96 -29.83 -23.86
C GLY A 370 -16.80 -29.51 -22.91
N TYR A 371 -15.59 -29.88 -23.33
CA TYR A 371 -14.34 -29.37 -22.79
C TYR A 371 -14.30 -27.84 -22.99
N HIS A 372 -14.05 -27.09 -21.91
CA HIS A 372 -14.16 -25.63 -21.94
C HIS A 372 -12.99 -25.03 -22.70
N LEU A 373 -13.25 -24.30 -23.79
CA LEU A 373 -12.21 -23.76 -24.65
C LEU A 373 -12.38 -22.25 -24.76
N GLN A 374 -11.48 -21.53 -24.08
CA GLN A 374 -11.41 -20.08 -24.16
C GLN A 374 -10.53 -19.68 -25.33
N ILE A 375 -11.02 -18.78 -26.19
CA ILE A 375 -10.28 -18.20 -27.31
C ILE A 375 -10.10 -16.71 -27.02
N GLN A 376 -8.88 -16.21 -27.14
CA GLN A 376 -8.53 -14.83 -26.84
C GLN A 376 -7.55 -14.26 -27.86
N GLY A 377 -7.62 -12.94 -28.07
CA GLY A 377 -6.64 -12.21 -28.87
C GLY A 377 -5.33 -11.99 -28.08
N GLY A 378 -4.18 -12.04 -28.76
CA GLY A 378 -2.89 -11.86 -28.10
C GLY A 378 -1.74 -11.44 -29.02
N LYS A 379 -0.53 -11.42 -28.44
CA LYS A 379 0.71 -11.00 -29.13
C LYS A 379 1.42 -12.14 -29.86
N ARG A 380 1.10 -13.40 -29.53
CA ARG A 380 1.71 -14.60 -30.08
C ARG A 380 0.69 -15.74 -30.12
N ASP A 381 0.85 -16.59 -31.11
CA ASP A 381 0.08 -17.82 -31.27
C ASP A 381 0.52 -18.86 -30.23
N SER A 382 -0.45 -19.37 -29.46
CA SER A 382 -0.21 -20.47 -28.51
C SER A 382 -1.49 -21.18 -28.12
N ILE A 383 -1.37 -22.45 -27.77
CA ILE A 383 -2.43 -23.28 -27.20
C ILE A 383 -1.98 -23.79 -25.83
N PHE A 384 -2.83 -23.66 -24.82
CA PHE A 384 -2.69 -24.32 -23.53
C PHE A 384 -3.82 -25.34 -23.34
N LEU A 385 -3.49 -26.56 -22.92
CA LEU A 385 -4.45 -27.65 -22.71
C LEU A 385 -4.37 -28.15 -21.27
N GLY A 386 -5.30 -27.68 -20.43
CA GLY A 386 -5.55 -28.16 -19.08
C GLY A 386 -6.46 -29.40 -19.07
N LYS A 387 -6.71 -29.96 -17.89
CA LYS A 387 -7.52 -31.19 -17.71
C LYS A 387 -8.96 -31.10 -18.25
N ASN A 388 -9.63 -29.99 -17.95
CA ASN A 388 -11.04 -29.72 -18.31
C ASN A 388 -11.23 -28.39 -19.06
N PHE A 389 -10.16 -27.61 -19.23
CA PHE A 389 -10.18 -26.32 -19.90
C PHE A 389 -8.97 -26.17 -20.81
N GLY A 390 -9.10 -25.49 -21.93
CA GLY A 390 -8.01 -25.06 -22.79
C GLY A 390 -8.10 -23.57 -23.09
N ILE A 391 -6.97 -22.96 -23.45
CA ILE A 391 -6.87 -21.57 -23.87
C ILE A 391 -6.17 -21.54 -25.22
N ILE A 392 -6.81 -20.95 -26.22
CA ILE A 392 -6.23 -20.63 -27.52
C ILE A 392 -5.98 -19.13 -27.54
N THR A 393 -4.71 -18.73 -27.66
CA THR A 393 -4.34 -17.34 -27.90
C THR A 393 -4.00 -17.19 -29.37
N VAL A 394 -4.79 -16.39 -30.09
CA VAL A 394 -4.62 -16.10 -31.51
C VAL A 394 -3.91 -14.75 -31.64
N LYS A 395 -2.85 -14.69 -32.44
CA LYS A 395 -2.18 -13.43 -32.79
C LYS A 395 -3.16 -12.52 -33.56
N GLN A 396 -2.95 -11.21 -33.51
CA GLN A 396 -3.82 -10.23 -34.18
C GLN A 396 -3.56 -10.17 -35.71
N ASP A 397 -3.74 -11.30 -36.38
CA ASP A 397 -3.75 -11.46 -37.83
C ASP A 397 -4.83 -12.49 -38.24
N TYR A 398 -5.14 -12.54 -39.54
CA TYR A 398 -6.25 -13.32 -40.08
C TYR A 398 -5.92 -14.80 -40.33
N GLU A 399 -4.74 -15.28 -39.92
CA GLU A 399 -4.29 -16.65 -40.20
C GLU A 399 -4.90 -17.69 -39.25
N MET A 400 -5.34 -17.28 -38.05
CA MET A 400 -6.02 -18.13 -37.05
C MET A 400 -5.31 -19.47 -36.77
N LEU A 401 -4.00 -19.51 -36.96
CA LEU A 401 -3.22 -20.74 -37.02
C LEU A 401 -3.39 -21.66 -35.79
N PRO A 402 -3.49 -21.15 -34.53
CA PRO A 402 -3.84 -21.97 -33.36
C PRO A 402 -5.20 -22.68 -33.43
N CYS A 403 -6.17 -22.13 -34.15
CA CYS A 403 -7.53 -22.67 -34.26
C CYS A 403 -7.53 -23.92 -35.16
N HIS A 404 -6.94 -23.77 -36.35
CA HIS A 404 -6.68 -24.86 -37.27
C HIS A 404 -5.84 -25.97 -36.61
N VAL A 405 -4.77 -25.60 -35.88
CA VAL A 405 -3.94 -26.56 -35.13
C VAL A 405 -4.73 -27.28 -34.04
N PHE A 406 -5.58 -26.59 -33.28
CA PHE A 406 -6.44 -27.24 -32.28
C PHE A 406 -7.41 -28.24 -32.92
N LEU A 407 -8.00 -27.93 -34.08
CA LEU A 407 -8.86 -28.85 -34.81
C LEU A 407 -8.12 -30.10 -35.26
N CYS A 408 -6.89 -29.93 -35.77
CA CYS A 408 -6.03 -31.04 -36.12
C CYS A 408 -5.74 -31.96 -34.92
N ILE A 409 -5.40 -31.39 -33.77
CA ILE A 409 -5.24 -32.15 -32.51
C ILE A 409 -6.55 -32.84 -32.12
N ASN A 410 -7.69 -32.13 -32.13
CA ASN A 410 -8.98 -32.66 -31.73
C ASN A 410 -9.48 -33.78 -32.66
N LYS A 411 -9.14 -33.79 -33.95
CA LYS A 411 -9.52 -34.87 -34.87
C LYS A 411 -8.39 -35.84 -35.18
N ASN A 412 -7.24 -35.74 -34.53
CA ASN A 412 -6.06 -36.55 -34.82
C ASN A 412 -5.69 -36.51 -36.31
N ILE A 413 -5.73 -35.32 -36.92
CA ILE A 413 -5.29 -35.04 -38.28
C ILE A 413 -3.82 -34.63 -38.22
N ASN A 414 -2.97 -35.24 -39.05
CA ASN A 414 -1.60 -34.80 -39.22
C ASN A 414 -1.57 -33.58 -40.16
N CYS A 415 -1.27 -32.39 -39.62
CA CYS A 415 -1.42 -31.11 -40.33
C CYS A 415 -0.10 -30.33 -40.52
N SER A 416 0.11 -29.88 -41.75
CA SER A 416 1.14 -28.90 -42.16
C SER A 416 0.49 -27.60 -42.68
N ILE A 417 -0.17 -26.85 -41.80
CA ILE A 417 -0.99 -25.68 -42.19
C ILE A 417 -0.18 -24.58 -42.91
N PRO A 418 1.03 -24.17 -42.47
CA PRO A 418 1.81 -23.15 -43.18
C PRO A 418 2.20 -23.56 -44.61
N GLU A 419 2.50 -24.85 -44.82
CA GLU A 419 2.81 -25.39 -46.16
C GLU A 419 1.59 -25.32 -47.09
N VAL A 420 0.39 -25.57 -46.55
CA VAL A 420 -0.88 -25.46 -47.30
C VAL A 420 -1.14 -24.00 -47.69
N ILE A 421 -0.97 -23.05 -46.77
CA ILE A 421 -1.11 -21.60 -47.05
C ILE A 421 -0.14 -21.19 -48.17
N GLU A 422 1.13 -21.57 -48.07
CA GLU A 422 2.14 -21.25 -49.09
C GLU A 422 1.82 -21.89 -50.45
N ALA A 423 1.33 -23.14 -50.46
CA ALA A 423 0.95 -23.84 -51.68
C ALA A 423 -0.29 -23.23 -52.35
N ILE A 424 -1.30 -22.78 -51.58
CA ILE A 424 -2.49 -22.08 -52.12
C ILE A 424 -2.05 -20.82 -52.88
N GLY A 425 -1.15 -20.03 -52.31
CA GLY A 425 -0.62 -18.81 -52.94
C GLY A 425 0.13 -19.06 -54.26
N LYS A 426 0.66 -20.26 -54.46
CA LYS A 426 1.42 -20.69 -55.65
C LYS A 426 0.56 -21.32 -56.76
N LEU A 427 -0.74 -21.50 -56.56
CA LEU A 427 -1.61 -22.11 -57.57
C LEU A 427 -1.77 -21.20 -58.80
N GLU A 428 -1.36 -21.71 -59.97
CA GLU A 428 -1.63 -21.08 -61.28
C GLU A 428 -3.12 -21.09 -61.63
N ASN A 429 -3.80 -22.18 -61.25
CA ASN A 429 -5.23 -22.39 -61.43
C ASN A 429 -5.81 -22.96 -60.14
N LEU A 430 -7.06 -22.61 -59.83
CA LEU A 430 -7.82 -23.13 -58.69
C LEU A 430 -8.36 -24.54 -59.01
N SER A 431 -7.44 -25.46 -59.34
CA SER A 431 -7.73 -26.85 -59.64
C SER A 431 -8.05 -27.60 -58.34
N ILE A 432 -9.19 -28.27 -58.29
CA ILE A 432 -9.65 -29.05 -57.14
C ILE A 432 -10.16 -30.41 -57.61
N ALA A 433 -9.68 -31.48 -57.00
CA ALA A 433 -10.04 -32.85 -57.32
C ALA A 433 -10.60 -33.54 -56.08
N MET A 434 -11.76 -34.18 -56.21
CA MET A 434 -12.42 -34.90 -55.12
C MET A 434 -12.66 -36.35 -55.53
N ASP A 435 -12.37 -37.28 -54.63
CA ASP A 435 -12.65 -38.71 -54.83
C ASP A 435 -14.16 -38.98 -54.94
N LYS A 436 -14.54 -39.84 -55.88
CA LYS A 436 -15.94 -40.12 -56.24
C LYS A 436 -16.75 -40.72 -55.09
N ASP A 437 -16.08 -41.31 -54.11
CA ASP A 437 -16.72 -41.94 -52.95
C ASP A 437 -16.84 -40.98 -51.76
N VAL A 438 -16.38 -39.72 -51.87
CA VAL A 438 -16.63 -38.66 -50.88
C VAL A 438 -18.11 -38.32 -50.88
N SER A 439 -18.73 -38.42 -49.71
CA SER A 439 -20.17 -38.26 -49.51
C SER A 439 -20.47 -37.70 -48.12
N GLY A 440 -21.74 -37.53 -47.76
CA GLY A 440 -22.12 -37.05 -46.43
C GLY A 440 -21.76 -35.59 -46.19
N LYS A 441 -21.23 -35.27 -45.00
CA LYS A 441 -20.89 -33.88 -44.64
C LYS A 441 -19.72 -33.27 -45.46
N PRO A 442 -18.60 -33.97 -45.73
CA PRO A 442 -17.52 -33.47 -46.59
C PRO A 442 -18.04 -32.93 -47.92
N LEU A 443 -18.88 -33.69 -48.64
CA LEU A 443 -19.45 -33.27 -49.92
C LEU A 443 -20.18 -31.91 -49.88
N ALA A 444 -20.82 -31.57 -48.75
CA ALA A 444 -21.44 -30.26 -48.56
C ALA A 444 -20.40 -29.14 -48.35
N VAL A 445 -19.30 -29.42 -47.64
CA VAL A 445 -18.20 -28.45 -47.44
C VAL A 445 -17.40 -28.26 -48.73
N TYR A 446 -17.25 -29.30 -49.56
CA TYR A 446 -16.65 -29.21 -50.89
C TYR A 446 -17.34 -28.19 -51.79
N ASP A 447 -18.68 -28.17 -51.80
CA ASP A 447 -19.43 -27.16 -52.55
C ASP A 447 -19.30 -25.75 -51.95
N GLU A 448 -19.14 -25.61 -50.63
CA GLU A 448 -18.77 -24.33 -49.98
C GLU A 448 -17.35 -23.88 -50.37
N ILE A 449 -16.37 -24.80 -50.45
CA ILE A 449 -15.02 -24.53 -50.95
C ILE A 449 -15.09 -24.06 -52.41
N ARG A 450 -15.88 -24.72 -53.27
CA ARG A 450 -16.06 -24.28 -54.66
C ARG A 450 -16.69 -22.89 -54.75
N GLY A 451 -17.64 -22.55 -53.89
CA GLY A 451 -18.17 -21.18 -53.76
C GLY A 451 -17.09 -20.17 -53.34
N THR A 452 -16.24 -20.55 -52.40
CA THR A 452 -15.11 -19.76 -51.89
C THR A 452 -14.03 -19.53 -52.97
N LEU A 453 -13.67 -20.55 -53.74
CA LEU A 453 -12.83 -20.44 -54.93
C LEU A 453 -13.48 -19.55 -56.00
N GLY A 454 -14.81 -19.60 -56.13
CA GLY A 454 -15.60 -18.70 -56.98
C GLY A 454 -15.46 -17.22 -56.60
N TYR A 455 -15.52 -16.91 -55.30
CA TYR A 455 -15.28 -15.57 -54.77
C TYR A 455 -13.85 -15.07 -55.10
N ILE A 456 -12.82 -15.92 -54.89
CA ILE A 456 -11.43 -15.58 -55.25
C ILE A 456 -11.26 -15.40 -56.76
N GLN A 457 -11.84 -16.26 -57.59
CA GLN A 457 -11.81 -16.10 -59.05
C GLN A 457 -12.40 -14.74 -59.46
N ALA A 458 -13.56 -14.38 -58.91
CA ALA A 458 -14.20 -13.10 -59.21
C ALA A 458 -13.29 -11.92 -58.82
N TYR A 459 -12.71 -11.95 -57.62
CA TYR A 459 -11.77 -10.93 -57.15
C TYR A 459 -10.52 -10.82 -58.04
N LEU A 460 -9.86 -11.94 -58.36
CA LEU A 460 -8.64 -11.93 -59.17
C LEU A 460 -8.90 -11.48 -60.61
N VAL A 461 -10.01 -11.91 -61.24
CA VAL A 461 -10.39 -11.49 -62.58
C VAL A 461 -10.74 -10.00 -62.62
N GLN A 462 -11.45 -9.47 -61.60
CA GLN A 462 -11.72 -8.03 -61.48
C GLN A 462 -10.44 -7.19 -61.32
N ASN A 463 -9.39 -7.77 -60.72
CA ASN A 463 -8.05 -7.17 -60.60
C ASN A 463 -7.11 -7.55 -61.76
N GLY A 464 -7.64 -8.04 -62.90
CA GLY A 464 -6.87 -8.27 -64.13
C GLY A 464 -6.07 -9.57 -64.20
N ARG A 465 -6.13 -10.44 -63.17
CA ARG A 465 -5.51 -11.77 -63.18
C ARG A 465 -6.53 -12.84 -63.56
N GLN A 466 -6.54 -13.25 -64.82
CA GLN A 466 -7.33 -14.40 -65.26
C GLN A 466 -6.87 -15.67 -64.56
N ILE A 467 -7.81 -16.42 -63.97
CA ILE A 467 -7.57 -17.70 -63.31
C ILE A 467 -8.78 -18.62 -63.51
N TYR A 468 -8.56 -19.94 -63.62
CA TYR A 468 -9.63 -20.91 -63.81
C TYR A 468 -9.82 -21.80 -62.58
N ILE A 469 -11.08 -22.10 -62.26
CA ILE A 469 -11.46 -23.13 -61.28
C ILE A 469 -11.68 -24.41 -62.07
N LYS A 470 -10.85 -25.43 -61.85
CA LYS A 470 -10.92 -26.71 -62.57
C LYS A 470 -11.36 -27.82 -61.61
N PRO A 471 -12.67 -28.12 -61.51
CA PRO A 471 -13.17 -29.20 -60.66
C PRO A 471 -13.00 -30.55 -61.36
N TYR A 472 -12.38 -31.51 -60.69
CA TYR A 472 -12.18 -32.88 -61.15
C TYR A 472 -12.82 -33.89 -60.19
N LEU A 473 -13.35 -34.97 -60.75
CA LEU A 473 -13.71 -36.18 -60.02
C LEU A 473 -12.57 -37.20 -60.15
N ILE A 474 -12.05 -37.71 -59.03
CA ILE A 474 -11.03 -38.76 -59.03
C ILE A 474 -11.75 -40.10 -59.15
N ASN A 475 -11.34 -40.90 -60.13
CA ASN A 475 -11.88 -42.23 -60.42
C ASN A 475 -10.71 -43.19 -60.64
N GLY A 476 -10.27 -43.84 -59.56
CA GLY A 476 -9.02 -44.61 -59.55
C GLY A 476 -7.80 -43.72 -59.81
N SER A 477 -7.04 -44.00 -60.88
CA SER A 477 -5.87 -43.21 -61.26
C SER A 477 -6.15 -42.04 -62.22
N LYS A 478 -7.42 -41.77 -62.54
CA LYS A 478 -7.82 -40.73 -63.50
C LYS A 478 -8.59 -39.61 -62.80
N CYS A 479 -8.39 -38.38 -63.29
CA CYS A 479 -9.12 -37.20 -62.89
C CYS A 479 -9.99 -36.74 -64.07
N GLU A 480 -11.32 -36.81 -63.92
CA GLU A 480 -12.30 -36.39 -64.92
C GLU A 480 -12.83 -34.98 -64.60
N MET A 481 -12.56 -34.00 -65.46
CA MET A 481 -12.99 -32.62 -65.23
C MET A 481 -14.51 -32.49 -65.41
N TYR A 482 -15.18 -31.90 -64.43
CA TYR A 482 -16.60 -31.60 -64.52
C TYR A 482 -16.83 -30.35 -65.40
N PRO A 483 -17.62 -30.43 -66.49
CA PRO A 483 -17.89 -29.28 -67.36
C PRO A 483 -18.46 -28.12 -66.56
N THR A 484 -17.80 -26.96 -66.64
CA THR A 484 -18.11 -25.82 -65.76
C THR A 484 -18.24 -24.54 -66.59
N ARG A 485 -19.44 -23.95 -66.58
CA ARG A 485 -19.76 -22.70 -67.25
C ARG A 485 -20.19 -21.65 -66.23
N THR A 486 -19.44 -20.56 -66.12
CA THR A 486 -19.73 -19.40 -65.26
C THR A 486 -19.59 -18.11 -66.07
N ALA A 487 -19.72 -16.94 -65.44
CA ALA A 487 -19.42 -15.65 -66.07
C ALA A 487 -17.93 -15.49 -66.47
N TYR A 488 -17.01 -16.27 -65.86
CA TYR A 488 -15.57 -16.11 -66.01
C TYR A 488 -14.88 -17.25 -66.78
N GLN A 489 -15.56 -18.37 -67.00
CA GLN A 489 -15.00 -19.55 -67.66
C GLN A 489 -16.06 -20.42 -68.35
N ASN A 490 -15.63 -21.14 -69.39
CA ASN A 490 -16.42 -22.16 -70.07
C ASN A 490 -15.52 -23.38 -70.35
N LEU A 491 -15.55 -24.36 -69.45
CA LEU A 491 -14.69 -25.54 -69.47
C LEU A 491 -15.47 -26.76 -69.97
N THR A 492 -14.95 -27.43 -70.99
CA THR A 492 -15.45 -28.71 -71.53
C THR A 492 -14.87 -29.90 -70.77
N LYS A 493 -15.47 -31.10 -70.86
CA LYS A 493 -14.92 -32.31 -70.23
C LYS A 493 -13.48 -32.58 -70.70
N GLU A 494 -12.62 -32.92 -69.75
CA GLU A 494 -11.22 -33.31 -69.94
C GLU A 494 -10.95 -34.52 -69.02
N THR A 495 -9.99 -35.39 -69.35
CA THR A 495 -9.55 -36.47 -68.46
C THR A 495 -8.03 -36.55 -68.48
N ASN A 496 -7.40 -36.57 -67.30
CA ASN A 496 -5.94 -36.64 -67.16
C ASN A 496 -5.52 -37.60 -66.03
N ASP A 497 -4.21 -37.86 -65.90
CA ASP A 497 -3.61 -38.78 -64.90
C ASP A 497 -3.47 -38.16 -63.49
N CYS A 498 -4.36 -37.22 -63.12
CA CYS A 498 -4.31 -36.47 -61.87
C CYS A 498 -2.97 -35.75 -61.61
N ASN A 499 -2.15 -35.52 -62.65
CA ASN A 499 -0.79 -35.00 -62.53
C ASN A 499 -0.74 -33.47 -62.73
N PHE A 500 -1.34 -32.73 -61.80
CA PHE A 500 -1.33 -31.27 -61.76
C PHE A 500 -1.22 -30.76 -60.33
N SER A 501 -0.76 -29.53 -60.17
CA SER A 501 -0.80 -28.80 -58.89
C SER A 501 -2.23 -28.33 -58.62
N GLY A 502 -2.73 -28.61 -57.42
CA GLY A 502 -4.10 -28.32 -57.03
C GLY A 502 -4.42 -28.87 -55.63
N ILE A 503 -5.68 -28.74 -55.25
CA ILE A 503 -6.27 -29.31 -54.04
C ILE A 503 -6.80 -30.71 -54.37
N PHE A 504 -6.46 -31.71 -53.57
CA PHE A 504 -6.91 -33.09 -53.70
C PHE A 504 -7.57 -33.53 -52.41
N ILE A 505 -8.83 -33.96 -52.50
CA ILE A 505 -9.67 -34.46 -51.40
C ILE A 505 -9.91 -35.94 -51.66
N LYS A 506 -9.54 -36.81 -50.72
CA LYS A 506 -9.61 -38.26 -50.89
C LYS A 506 -10.09 -38.98 -49.63
N ASN A 507 -10.86 -40.04 -49.82
CA ASN A 507 -11.14 -40.97 -48.73
C ASN A 507 -9.86 -41.75 -48.36
N ALA A 508 -9.54 -41.81 -47.07
CA ALA A 508 -8.44 -42.60 -46.51
C ALA A 508 -8.70 -42.96 -45.04
N ASP A 509 -8.08 -44.03 -44.54
CA ASP A 509 -8.15 -44.38 -43.11
C ASP A 509 -7.25 -43.46 -42.24
N GLU A 510 -6.15 -42.96 -42.82
CA GLU A 510 -5.28 -41.95 -42.20
C GLU A 510 -5.84 -40.55 -42.44
N ARG A 511 -5.75 -39.68 -41.43
CA ARG A 511 -6.16 -38.26 -41.51
C ARG A 511 -4.97 -37.34 -41.71
N PHE A 512 -4.91 -36.61 -42.82
CA PHE A 512 -3.78 -35.77 -43.21
C PHE A 512 -4.21 -34.53 -43.99
N MET A 513 -3.67 -33.38 -43.60
CA MET A 513 -3.81 -32.12 -44.33
C MET A 513 -2.43 -31.45 -44.52
N GLY A 514 -1.93 -31.43 -45.74
CA GLY A 514 -0.60 -30.89 -46.01
C GLY A 514 -0.23 -30.88 -47.49
N VAL A 515 1.06 -30.74 -47.79
CA VAL A 515 1.57 -30.76 -49.16
C VAL A 515 2.37 -32.03 -49.42
N LYS A 516 1.91 -32.88 -50.35
CA LYS A 516 2.68 -34.05 -50.84
C LYS A 516 2.85 -33.94 -52.35
N ASN A 517 4.08 -34.12 -52.85
CA ASN A 517 4.40 -34.13 -54.30
C ASN A 517 3.86 -32.90 -55.08
N GLY A 518 3.95 -31.70 -54.48
CA GLY A 518 3.47 -30.45 -55.08
C GLY A 518 1.94 -30.26 -55.09
N LYS A 519 1.20 -31.12 -54.38
CA LYS A 519 -0.27 -31.08 -54.29
C LYS A 519 -0.69 -30.78 -52.86
N ILE A 520 -1.68 -29.89 -52.70
CA ILE A 520 -2.40 -29.73 -51.42
C ILE A 520 -3.30 -30.95 -51.30
N LEU A 521 -3.19 -31.66 -50.19
CA LEU A 521 -3.78 -32.98 -50.04
C LEU A 521 -4.49 -33.10 -48.69
N LEU A 522 -5.78 -33.42 -48.79
CA LEU A 522 -6.70 -33.74 -47.71
C LEU A 522 -7.05 -35.22 -47.90
N GLU A 523 -6.66 -36.05 -46.94
CA GLU A 523 -6.83 -37.49 -46.93
C GLU A 523 -7.46 -37.87 -45.59
N GLY A 524 -8.64 -38.49 -45.58
CA GLY A 524 -9.30 -38.87 -44.32
C GLY A 524 -10.63 -39.60 -44.47
N ASP A 525 -11.24 -39.97 -43.34
CA ASP A 525 -12.61 -40.49 -43.26
C ASP A 525 -13.64 -39.35 -43.27
N GLU A 526 -14.94 -39.65 -43.21
CA GLU A 526 -16.00 -38.61 -43.25
C GLU A 526 -15.80 -37.54 -42.16
N THR A 527 -15.26 -37.90 -40.99
CA THR A 527 -15.02 -36.96 -39.89
C THR A 527 -13.73 -36.15 -40.08
N GLY A 528 -12.67 -36.77 -40.60
CA GLY A 528 -11.42 -36.10 -40.95
C GLY A 528 -11.63 -35.09 -42.06
N LEU A 529 -12.10 -35.54 -43.23
CA LEU A 529 -12.35 -34.69 -44.39
C LEU A 529 -13.29 -33.52 -44.07
N PHE A 530 -14.35 -33.73 -43.28
CA PHE A 530 -15.25 -32.64 -42.89
C PHE A 530 -14.51 -31.49 -42.16
N VAL A 531 -13.52 -31.81 -41.33
CA VAL A 531 -12.73 -30.82 -40.59
C VAL A 531 -11.58 -30.29 -41.44
N GLU A 532 -10.90 -31.12 -42.21
CA GLU A 532 -9.83 -30.71 -43.13
C GLU A 532 -10.34 -29.73 -44.21
N GLU A 533 -11.50 -30.03 -44.80
CA GLU A 533 -12.18 -29.13 -45.74
C GLU A 533 -12.70 -27.86 -45.07
N THR A 534 -13.15 -27.95 -43.81
CA THR A 534 -13.56 -26.77 -43.04
C THR A 534 -12.36 -25.84 -42.81
N ILE A 535 -11.23 -26.38 -42.34
CA ILE A 535 -9.97 -25.63 -42.19
C ILE A 535 -9.57 -25.01 -43.53
N LEU A 536 -9.54 -25.80 -44.61
CA LEU A 536 -9.17 -25.32 -45.94
C LEU A 536 -10.04 -24.15 -46.41
N LYS A 537 -11.35 -24.21 -46.20
CA LYS A 537 -12.28 -23.12 -46.52
C LYS A 537 -11.93 -21.82 -45.78
N TRP A 538 -11.59 -21.90 -44.49
CA TRP A 538 -11.17 -20.74 -43.70
C TRP A 538 -9.78 -20.23 -44.10
N LEU A 539 -8.83 -21.10 -44.43
CA LEU A 539 -7.51 -20.71 -44.95
C LEU A 539 -7.60 -19.97 -46.30
N ILE A 540 -8.53 -20.39 -47.17
CA ILE A 540 -8.66 -19.84 -48.53
C ILE A 540 -9.22 -18.40 -48.49
N ALA A 541 -10.30 -18.14 -47.75
CA ALA A 541 -10.88 -16.79 -47.62
C ALA A 541 -11.68 -16.63 -46.31
N PRO A 542 -11.02 -16.29 -45.18
CA PRO A 542 -11.65 -16.30 -43.86
C PRO A 542 -12.77 -15.26 -43.74
N GLU A 543 -12.59 -14.06 -44.30
CA GLU A 543 -13.62 -13.01 -44.33
C GLU A 543 -14.87 -13.44 -45.13
N TYR A 544 -14.70 -14.18 -46.22
CA TYR A 544 -15.82 -14.69 -47.01
C TYR A 544 -16.59 -15.79 -46.27
N ALA A 545 -15.87 -16.73 -45.64
CA ALA A 545 -16.46 -17.77 -44.81
C ALA A 545 -17.28 -17.18 -43.64
N TYR A 546 -16.72 -16.19 -42.93
CA TYR A 546 -17.39 -15.43 -41.88
C TYR A 546 -18.67 -14.73 -42.38
N ASN A 547 -18.57 -13.99 -43.49
CA ASN A 547 -19.71 -13.26 -44.08
C ASN A 547 -20.82 -14.18 -44.60
N LEU A 548 -20.49 -15.37 -45.13
CA LEU A 548 -21.48 -16.39 -45.46
C LEU A 548 -22.20 -16.89 -44.20
N ARG A 549 -21.48 -17.09 -43.09
CA ARG A 549 -22.05 -17.60 -41.84
C ARG A 549 -23.08 -16.64 -41.24
N ILE A 550 -22.74 -15.35 -41.11
CA ILE A 550 -23.67 -14.31 -40.61
C ILE A 550 -24.95 -14.27 -41.46
N LYS A 551 -24.83 -14.30 -42.79
CA LYS A 551 -25.98 -14.29 -43.71
C LYS A 551 -26.88 -15.52 -43.58
N ASN A 552 -26.37 -16.64 -43.10
CA ASN A 552 -27.13 -17.85 -42.87
C ASN A 552 -27.73 -17.93 -41.46
N GLN A 553 -27.11 -17.31 -40.45
CA GLN A 553 -27.72 -17.13 -39.13
C GLN A 553 -28.91 -16.16 -39.19
N ASN A 554 -28.80 -15.03 -39.90
CA ASN A 554 -29.87 -14.03 -40.07
C ASN A 554 -31.03 -14.48 -41.00
N LYS A 555 -31.13 -15.77 -41.33
CA LYS A 555 -32.24 -16.36 -42.12
C LYS A 555 -33.18 -17.24 -41.28
N TYR A 556 -32.90 -17.37 -39.99
CA TYR A 556 -33.67 -18.09 -38.99
C TYR A 556 -33.95 -17.17 -37.79
#